data_AF-A0A9E5NDX1-F1
#
_entry.id   AF-A0A9E5NDX1-F1
#
_cell.length_a   1.000
_cell.length_b   1.000
_cell.length_c   1.000
_cell.angle_alpha   90.00
_cell.angle_beta   90.00
_cell.angle_gamma   90.00
#
_symmetry.space_group_name_H-M   'P 1'
#
loop_
_entity.id
_entity.type
_entity.pdbx_description
1 polymer ?
#
loop_
_entity_poly.entity_id
_entity_poly.type
_entity_poly.pdbx_seq_one_letter_code
_entity_poly.pdbx_strand_id
1 'polypeptide(L)'
;TLLLIDDLPAVAYLGHLCDAYGLDTISTGSTIAFAHYLFECGVIGPAETGSLALRWGDPDTVADLIGMIARREGFGDTLAEGSRRLG
;
A
#
# COMPACT_ATOMS: atom_id res chain seq x y z
N THR A 1 -7.87 11.11 -4.75
CA THR A 1 -7.67 9.78 -5.39
C THR A 1 -8.01 8.65 -4.40
N LEU A 2 -7.92 7.35 -4.76
CA LEU A 2 -8.29 6.21 -3.90
C LEU A 2 -7.62 6.19 -2.51
N LEU A 3 -6.36 6.63 -2.43
CA LEU A 3 -5.57 6.73 -1.19
C LEU A 3 -5.57 8.13 -0.57
N LEU A 4 -6.45 9.03 -1.04
CA LEU A 4 -6.51 10.45 -0.65
C LEU A 4 -5.21 11.24 -0.90
N ILE A 5 -4.45 10.86 -1.93
CA ILE A 5 -3.25 11.58 -2.39
C ILE A 5 -3.64 12.46 -3.59
N ASP A 6 -3.71 13.77 -3.38
CA ASP A 6 -4.11 14.73 -4.42
C ASP A 6 -2.91 15.42 -5.10
N ASP A 7 -1.69 15.10 -4.69
CA ASP A 7 -0.46 15.54 -5.36
C ASP A 7 -0.18 14.72 -6.63
N LEU A 8 -0.33 15.35 -7.80
CA LEU A 8 -0.17 14.67 -9.09
C LEU A 8 1.25 14.11 -9.31
N PRO A 9 2.34 14.84 -9.01
CA PRO A 9 3.70 14.29 -9.02
C PRO A 9 3.84 13.01 -8.17
N ALA A 10 3.33 13.00 -6.94
CA ALA A 10 3.35 11.80 -6.11
C ALA A 10 2.58 10.65 -6.75
N VAL A 11 1.36 10.88 -7.25
CA VAL A 11 0.57 9.83 -7.93
C VAL A 11 1.31 9.28 -9.15
N ALA A 12 1.93 10.14 -9.96
CA ALA A 12 2.72 9.71 -11.11
C ALA A 12 3.94 8.88 -10.69
N TYR A 13 4.61 9.26 -9.60
CA TYR A 13 5.75 8.51 -9.06
C TYR A 13 5.33 7.13 -8.53
N LEU A 14 4.20 7.02 -7.81
CA LEU A 14 3.67 5.74 -7.35
C LEU A 14 3.30 4.82 -8.51
N GLY A 15 2.72 5.38 -9.58
CA GLY A 15 2.49 4.67 -10.84
C GLY A 15 3.79 4.17 -11.47
N HIS A 16 4.80 5.03 -11.54
CA HIS A 16 6.13 4.66 -12.04
C HIS A 16 6.78 3.53 -11.23
N LEU A 17 6.63 3.51 -9.90
CA LEU A 17 7.12 2.41 -9.07
C LEU A 17 6.41 1.10 -9.41
N CYS A 18 5.09 1.13 -9.60
CA CYS A 18 4.35 -0.06 -10.04
C CYS A 18 4.86 -0.57 -11.38
N ASP A 19 5.06 0.32 -12.37
CA ASP A 19 5.62 -0.05 -13.66
C ASP A 19 7.03 -0.65 -13.54
N ALA A 20 7.91 -0.04 -12.73
CA ALA A 20 9.28 -0.49 -12.52
C ALA A 20 9.36 -1.87 -11.86
N TYR A 21 8.41 -2.20 -10.98
CA TYR A 21 8.33 -3.49 -10.30
C TYR A 21 7.43 -4.52 -10.99
N GLY A 22 6.74 -4.15 -12.09
CA GLY A 22 5.81 -5.03 -12.78
C GLY A 22 4.53 -5.32 -12.01
N LEU A 23 4.07 -4.37 -11.20
CA LEU A 23 2.84 -4.47 -10.40
C LEU A 23 1.66 -3.80 -11.11
N ASP A 24 0.48 -4.39 -11.02
CA ASP A 24 -0.75 -3.76 -11.47
C ASP A 24 -1.14 -2.60 -10.54
N THR A 25 -1.20 -1.39 -11.07
CA THR A 25 -1.51 -0.16 -10.31
C THR A 25 -2.87 -0.22 -9.64
N ILE A 26 -3.88 -0.83 -10.28
CA ILE A 26 -5.25 -0.90 -9.75
C ILE A 26 -5.31 -1.83 -8.55
N SER A 27 -4.81 -3.06 -8.70
CA SER A 27 -4.83 -4.07 -7.63
C SER A 27 -3.92 -3.66 -6.47
N THR A 28 -2.76 -3.08 -6.76
CA THR A 28 -1.82 -2.59 -5.74
C THR A 28 -2.45 -1.45 -4.94
N GLY A 29 -2.97 -0.43 -5.62
CA GLY A 29 -3.64 0.69 -4.96
C GLY A 29 -4.85 0.27 -4.13
N SER A 30 -5.67 -0.65 -4.65
CA SER A 30 -6.85 -1.17 -3.94
C SER A 30 -6.47 -2.00 -2.71
N THR A 31 -5.41 -2.80 -2.80
CA THR A 31 -4.94 -3.62 -1.67
C THR A 31 -4.35 -2.77 -0.57
N ILE A 32 -3.54 -1.77 -0.92
CA ILE A 32 -3.00 -0.80 0.06
C ILE A 32 -4.15 0.01 0.69
N ALA A 33 -5.12 0.51 -0.10
CA ALA A 33 -6.25 1.25 0.45
C ALA A 33 -7.09 0.40 1.43
N PHE A 34 -7.28 -0.89 1.13
CA PHE A 34 -7.96 -1.79 2.04
C PHE A 34 -7.17 -2.02 3.34
N ALA A 35 -5.85 -2.15 3.26
CA ALA A 35 -5.00 -2.23 4.45
C ALA A 35 -5.12 -0.96 5.32
N HIS A 36 -5.13 0.22 4.72
CA HIS A 36 -5.37 1.48 5.46
C HIS A 36 -6.73 1.48 6.16
N TYR A 37 -7.79 1.02 5.49
CA TYR A 37 -9.11 0.89 6.10
C TYR A 37 -9.13 -0.08 7.29
N LEU A 38 -8.50 -1.25 7.16
CA LEU A 38 -8.39 -2.22 8.26
C LEU A 38 -7.58 -1.67 9.44
N PHE A 39 -6.55 -0.87 9.16
CA PHE A 39 -5.75 -0.19 10.19
C PHE A 39 -6.57 0.87 10.93
N GLU A 40 -7.33 1.69 10.20
CA GLU A 40 -8.27 2.67 10.77
C GLU A 40 -9.37 2.01 11.61
N CYS A 41 -9.85 0.83 11.20
CA CYS A 41 -10.81 0.04 11.97
C CYS A 41 -10.19 -0.69 13.18
N GLY A 42 -8.85 -0.65 13.34
CA GLY A 42 -8.14 -1.35 14.40
C GLY A 42 -8.08 -2.87 14.24
N VAL A 43 -8.33 -3.40 13.04
CA VAL A 43 -8.25 -4.83 12.72
C VAL A 43 -6.78 -5.26 12.54
N ILE A 44 -5.96 -4.40 11.94
CA ILE A 44 -4.51 -4.54 11.88
C ILE A 44 -3.87 -3.34 12.57
N GLY A 45 -2.65 -3.52 13.08
CA GLY A 45 -1.94 -2.46 13.79
C GLY A 45 -0.42 -2.50 13.54
N PRO A 46 0.34 -1.73 14.32
CA PRO A 46 1.79 -1.63 14.19
C PRO A 46 2.53 -2.98 14.29
N ALA A 47 1.92 -3.99 14.93
CA ALA A 47 2.50 -5.32 15.04
C ALA A 47 2.52 -6.04 13.67
N GLU A 48 1.44 -5.94 12.90
CA GLU A 48 1.32 -6.54 11.58
C GLU A 48 2.04 -5.72 10.50
N THR A 49 1.98 -4.38 10.60
CA THR A 49 2.52 -3.47 9.58
C THR A 49 4.02 -3.22 9.70
N GLY A 50 4.71 -3.85 10.66
CA GLY A 50 6.14 -3.62 10.88
C GLY A 50 6.44 -2.22 11.42
N SER A 51 5.60 -1.71 12.34
CA SER A 51 5.64 -0.36 12.91
C SER A 51 5.26 0.78 11.97
N LEU A 52 4.85 0.49 10.73
CA LEU A 52 4.32 1.50 9.81
C LEU A 52 2.94 1.99 10.30
N ALA A 53 2.77 3.30 10.39
CA ALA A 53 1.48 3.91 10.65
C ALA A 53 0.77 4.21 9.33
N LEU A 54 -0.26 3.42 9.00
CA LEU A 54 -0.98 3.56 7.73
C LEU A 54 -1.95 4.75 7.81
N ARG A 55 -1.50 5.91 7.32
CA ARG A 55 -2.29 7.15 7.28
C ARG A 55 -2.75 7.41 5.85
N TRP A 56 -4.01 7.83 5.71
CA TRP A 56 -4.51 8.29 4.41
C TRP A 56 -3.77 9.55 3.95
N GLY A 57 -3.55 9.67 2.64
CA GLY A 57 -2.86 10.82 2.04
C GLY A 57 -1.35 10.87 2.27
N ASP A 58 -0.72 9.76 2.68
CA ASP A 58 0.73 9.65 2.87
C ASP A 58 1.40 8.93 1.69
N PRO A 59 1.93 9.65 0.69
CA PRO A 59 2.55 9.04 -0.48
C PRO A 59 3.86 8.31 -0.18
N ASP A 60 4.62 8.73 0.85
CA ASP A 60 5.90 8.12 1.19
C ASP A 60 5.68 6.71 1.76
N THR A 61 4.72 6.58 2.69
CA THR A 61 4.32 5.27 3.22
C THR A 61 3.78 4.36 2.12
N VAL A 62 3.04 4.89 1.14
CA VAL A 62 2.55 4.09 0.00
C VAL A 62 3.70 3.64 -0.91
N ALA A 63 4.69 4.49 -1.15
CA ALA A 63 5.88 4.12 -1.93
C ALA A 63 6.68 2.99 -1.26
N ASP A 64 6.84 3.04 0.06
CA ASP A 64 7.47 1.98 0.85
C ASP A 64 6.69 0.67 0.74
N LEU A 65 5.37 0.72 0.88
CA LEU A 65 4.51 -0.47 0.75
C LEU A 65 4.58 -1.08 -0.66
N ILE A 66 4.61 -0.27 -1.73
CA ILE A 66 4.80 -0.77 -3.10
C ILE A 66 6.14 -1.51 -3.21
N GLY A 67 7.21 -0.94 -2.65
CA GLY A 67 8.53 -1.57 -2.63
C GLY A 67 8.56 -2.88 -1.84
N MET A 68 7.86 -2.94 -0.72
CA MET A 68 7.73 -4.15 0.11
C MET A 68 6.90 -5.23 -0.58
N ILE A 69 5.81 -4.87 -1.27
CA ILE A 69 4.99 -5.79 -2.07
C ILE A 69 5.83 -6.42 -3.18
N ALA A 70 6.57 -5.60 -3.92
CA ALA A 70 7.42 -6.06 -5.02
C ALA A 70 8.47 -7.08 -4.57
N ARG A 71 9.02 -6.90 -3.36
CA ARG A 71 10.07 -7.76 -2.80
C ARG A 71 9.54 -8.88 -1.88
N ARG A 72 8.24 -8.89 -1.58
CA ARG A 72 7.62 -9.77 -0.57
C ARG A 72 8.34 -9.70 0.77
N GLU A 73 8.54 -8.47 1.26
CA GLU A 73 9.26 -8.20 2.51
C GLU A 73 8.29 -7.73 3.61
N GLY A 74 8.38 -8.33 4.79
CA GLY A 74 7.56 -7.95 5.96
C GLY A 74 6.07 -7.97 5.65
N PHE A 75 5.37 -6.88 5.96
CA PHE A 75 3.94 -6.72 5.67
C PHE A 75 3.62 -6.77 4.16
N GLY A 76 4.61 -6.46 3.31
CA GLY A 76 4.47 -6.52 1.85
C GLY A 76 4.19 -7.93 1.32
N ASP A 77 4.67 -8.99 1.99
CA ASP A 77 4.34 -10.37 1.58
C ASP A 77 2.84 -10.68 1.75
N THR A 78 2.23 -10.13 2.81
CA THR A 78 0.78 -10.28 3.04
C THR A 78 -0.01 -9.48 1.99
N LEU A 79 0.41 -8.26 1.71
CA LEU A 79 -0.23 -7.41 0.69
C LEU A 79 -0.05 -7.95 -0.74
N ALA A 80 1.03 -8.69 -1.02
CA ALA A 80 1.26 -9.31 -2.33
C ALA A 80 0.24 -10.39 -2.68
N GLU A 81 -0.52 -10.91 -1.72
CA GLU A 81 -1.62 -11.85 -1.95
C GLU A 81 -2.93 -11.18 -2.37
N GLY A 82 -2.99 -9.84 -2.34
CA GLY A 82 -4.13 -9.04 -2.77
C GLY A 82 -5.23 -8.90 -1.71
N SER A 83 -6.10 -7.90 -1.90
CA SER A 83 -7.14 -7.51 -0.94
C SER A 83 -8.04 -8.65 -0.48
N ARG A 84 -8.42 -9.58 -1.37
CA ARG A 84 -9.27 -10.75 -1.05
C ARG A 84 -8.64 -11.71 -0.04
N ARG A 85 -7.30 -11.83 -0.03
CA ARG A 85 -6.59 -12.68 0.93
C ARG A 85 -6.33 -11.96 2.25
N LEU A 86 -6.36 -10.63 2.23
CA LEU A 86 -6.20 -9.78 3.40
C LEU A 86 -7.46 -9.76 4.29
N GLY A 87 -8.66 -9.91 3.70
CA GLY A 87 -9.94 -9.91 4.42
C GLY A 87 -11.15 -10.23 3.56
#